data_AF-A0A1Q9Q0C0-F1
#
_entry.id   AF-A0A1Q9Q0C0-F1
#
_cell.length_a   1.000
_cell.length_b   1.000
_cell.length_c   1.000
_cell.angle_alpha   90.00
_cell.angle_beta   90.00
_cell.angle_gamma   90.00
#
_symmetry.space_group_name_H-M   'P 1'
#
loop_
_entity.id
_entity.type
_entity.pdbx_description
1 polymer ?
#
loop_
_entity_poly.entity_id
_entity_poly.type
_entity_poly.pdbx_seq_one_letter_code
_entity_poly.pdbx_strand_id
1 'polypeptide(L)'
;MGFLKEKFSARFFLFMAFAFMLVQLPIVGDYFRIINTLIHESGHAFVALLGGNIETISLFMNSDGVTYGTESTWIINLLTSAAGYILSSFIAFLSFWLIKRKKYTIFIDILLGFIIINLILWVRNPYGLFWLLSFGLIFLSFLIKGSKNLIKNLCQLIASVLLIESVSTAYDILVISFLQPHSAGDAANLSKLTIFLPPQVWGMFFLLQALFFCFLSYKKGLFKFSEIEIETRFQMESTERW
;
A
#
# COMPACT_ATOMS: atom_id res chain seq x y z
N MET A 1 23.31 -19.46 -4.22
CA MET A 1 23.24 -18.50 -3.09
C MET A 1 23.65 -17.05 -3.43
N GLY A 2 24.57 -16.81 -4.40
CA GLY A 2 25.09 -15.46 -4.71
C GLY A 2 24.06 -14.46 -5.30
N PHE A 3 23.18 -14.92 -6.18
CA PHE A 3 22.20 -14.06 -6.88
C PHE A 3 21.15 -13.39 -5.96
N LEU A 4 20.75 -14.07 -4.87
CA LEU A 4 19.80 -13.51 -3.90
C LEU A 4 20.40 -12.38 -3.05
N LYS A 5 21.71 -12.46 -2.73
CA LYS A 5 22.42 -11.43 -1.95
C LYS A 5 22.63 -10.12 -2.72
N GLU A 6 22.57 -10.16 -4.06
CA GLU A 6 22.71 -8.95 -4.87
C GLU A 6 21.46 -8.07 -4.86
N LYS A 7 20.27 -8.67 -4.68
CA LYS A 7 18.98 -7.99 -4.86
C LYS A 7 18.19 -7.81 -3.58
N PHE A 8 18.47 -8.61 -2.55
CA PHE A 8 17.78 -8.57 -1.27
C PHE A 8 18.75 -8.33 -0.11
N SER A 9 18.25 -7.66 0.94
CA SER A 9 18.95 -7.50 2.21
C SER A 9 18.32 -8.39 3.29
N ALA A 10 19.09 -8.84 4.29
CA ALA A 10 18.54 -9.61 5.41
C ALA A 10 17.43 -8.83 6.15
N ARG A 11 17.61 -7.51 6.27
CA ARG A 11 16.60 -6.61 6.84
C ARG A 11 15.28 -6.66 6.07
N PHE A 12 15.30 -6.75 4.74
CA PHE A 12 14.08 -6.86 3.96
C PHE A 12 13.26 -8.10 4.36
N PHE A 13 13.90 -9.27 4.41
CA PHE A 13 13.20 -10.50 4.81
C PHE A 13 12.68 -10.42 6.25
N LEU A 14 13.43 -9.80 7.17
CA LEU A 14 12.98 -9.58 8.55
C LEU A 14 11.71 -8.73 8.59
N PHE A 15 11.67 -7.59 7.89
CA PHE A 15 10.49 -6.72 7.88
C PHE A 15 9.32 -7.36 7.14
N MET A 16 9.55 -8.12 6.07
CA MET A 16 8.50 -8.88 5.39
C MET A 16 7.91 -9.95 6.30
N ALA A 17 8.74 -10.72 7.00
CA ALA A 17 8.27 -11.74 7.94
C ALA A 17 7.50 -11.11 9.12
N PHE A 18 8.02 -10.01 9.67
CA PHE A 18 7.36 -9.30 10.75
C PHE A 18 6.03 -8.67 10.30
N ALA A 19 5.98 -8.03 9.13
CA ALA A 19 4.75 -7.50 8.55
C ALA A 19 3.73 -8.61 8.28
N PHE A 20 4.17 -9.75 7.74
CA PHE A 20 3.30 -10.92 7.52
C PHE A 20 2.71 -11.43 8.83
N MET A 21 3.52 -11.57 9.89
CA MET A 21 3.00 -11.96 11.20
C MET A 21 2.03 -10.93 11.77
N LEU A 22 2.35 -9.63 11.61
CA LEU A 22 1.53 -8.53 12.11
C LEU A 22 0.14 -8.52 11.48
N VAL A 23 0.03 -8.65 10.14
CA VAL A 23 -1.27 -8.61 9.45
C VAL A 23 -2.16 -9.81 9.75
N GLN A 24 -1.59 -10.91 10.25
CA GLN A 24 -2.34 -12.11 10.66
C GLN A 24 -2.90 -12.02 12.09
N LEU A 25 -2.49 -11.02 12.88
CA LEU A 25 -3.01 -10.85 14.23
C LEU A 25 -4.46 -10.36 14.19
N PRO A 26 -5.39 -10.95 14.95
CA PRO A 26 -6.77 -10.46 15.00
C PRO A 26 -6.79 -9.04 15.55
N ILE A 27 -7.65 -8.18 14.98
CA ILE A 27 -7.83 -6.76 15.35
C ILE A 27 -6.62 -5.87 15.03
N VAL A 28 -5.42 -6.22 15.52
CA VAL A 28 -4.20 -5.44 15.29
C VAL A 28 -3.76 -5.52 13.84
N GLY A 29 -3.86 -6.70 13.23
CA GLY A 29 -3.56 -6.88 11.81
C GLY A 29 -4.44 -5.98 10.97
N ASP A 30 -5.77 -6.09 11.11
CA ASP A 30 -6.74 -5.28 10.38
C ASP A 30 -6.48 -3.77 10.53
N TYR A 31 -6.10 -3.32 11.73
CA TYR A 31 -5.69 -1.94 11.97
C TYR A 31 -4.55 -1.48 11.05
N PHE A 32 -3.53 -2.30 10.81
CA PHE A 32 -2.47 -1.96 9.85
C PHE A 32 -2.88 -2.14 8.40
N ARG A 33 -3.74 -3.12 8.10
CA ARG A 33 -4.20 -3.42 6.72
C ARG A 33 -5.01 -2.27 6.12
N ILE A 34 -5.74 -1.53 6.94
CA ILE A 34 -6.53 -0.37 6.52
C ILE A 34 -5.69 0.72 5.83
N ILE A 35 -4.37 0.79 6.03
CA ILE A 35 -3.55 1.74 5.27
C ILE A 35 -3.60 1.44 3.77
N ASN A 36 -3.59 0.17 3.39
CA ASN A 36 -3.74 -0.25 2.00
C ASN A 36 -5.17 0.00 1.53
N THR A 37 -6.17 -0.30 2.35
CA THR A 37 -7.59 -0.02 2.06
C THR A 37 -7.84 1.47 1.82
N LEU A 38 -7.28 2.37 2.64
CA LEU A 38 -7.37 3.81 2.43
C LEU A 38 -6.81 4.21 1.07
N ILE A 39 -5.64 3.69 0.70
CA ILE A 39 -5.01 3.97 -0.60
C ILE A 39 -5.87 3.41 -1.74
N HIS A 40 -6.42 2.21 -1.59
CA HIS A 40 -7.32 1.56 -2.53
C HIS A 40 -8.57 2.42 -2.81
N GLU A 41 -9.30 2.78 -1.75
CA GLU A 41 -10.49 3.63 -1.83
C GLU A 41 -10.17 5.02 -2.39
N SER A 42 -9.02 5.58 -2.02
CA SER A 42 -8.55 6.85 -2.61
C SER A 42 -8.30 6.74 -4.11
N GLY A 43 -7.88 5.57 -4.60
CA GLY A 43 -7.69 5.31 -6.03
C GLY A 43 -9.00 5.42 -6.79
N HIS A 44 -10.06 4.78 -6.29
CA HIS A 44 -11.39 4.94 -6.83
C HIS A 44 -11.82 6.41 -6.81
N ALA A 45 -11.66 7.08 -5.66
CA ALA A 45 -12.08 8.46 -5.49
C ALA A 45 -11.39 9.42 -6.46
N PHE A 46 -10.07 9.33 -6.61
CA PHE A 46 -9.31 10.21 -7.50
C PHE A 46 -9.71 10.06 -8.97
N VAL A 47 -9.95 8.83 -9.43
CA VAL A 47 -10.34 8.59 -10.82
C VAL A 47 -11.80 8.94 -11.07
N ALA A 48 -12.69 8.67 -10.11
CA ALA A 48 -14.10 9.03 -10.21
C ALA A 48 -14.30 10.55 -10.39
N LEU A 49 -13.47 11.38 -9.74
CA LEU A 49 -13.52 12.84 -9.89
C LEU A 49 -13.21 13.37 -11.30
N LEU A 50 -12.73 12.53 -12.22
CA LEU A 50 -12.49 12.95 -13.62
C LEU A 50 -13.79 13.18 -14.42
N GLY A 51 -14.94 12.80 -13.88
CA GLY A 51 -16.23 13.09 -14.50
C GLY A 51 -17.45 12.65 -13.71
N GLY A 52 -17.28 12.17 -12.49
CA GLY A 52 -18.33 11.94 -11.50
C GLY A 52 -18.03 12.69 -10.21
N ASN A 53 -18.75 12.35 -9.15
CA ASN A 53 -18.56 12.90 -7.81
C ASN A 53 -18.40 11.77 -6.79
N ILE A 54 -17.68 12.07 -5.71
CA ILE A 54 -17.58 11.19 -4.55
C ILE A 54 -18.41 11.78 -3.42
N GLU A 55 -19.31 10.96 -2.89
CA GLU A 55 -20.18 11.34 -1.78
C GLU A 55 -19.50 11.05 -0.44
N THR A 56 -19.01 9.82 -0.26
CA THR A 56 -18.40 9.39 1.00
C THR A 56 -17.53 8.15 0.82
N ILE A 57 -16.53 8.01 1.68
CA ILE A 57 -15.73 6.80 1.83
C ILE A 57 -15.95 6.25 3.24
N SER A 58 -16.17 4.95 3.36
CA SER A 58 -16.30 4.25 4.64
C SER A 58 -15.18 3.24 4.80
N LEU A 59 -14.51 3.28 5.96
CA LEU A 59 -13.48 2.30 6.34
C LEU A 59 -13.97 1.47 7.52
N PHE A 60 -13.79 0.16 7.47
CA PHE A 60 -14.32 -0.75 8.49
C PHE A 60 -13.22 -1.46 9.28
N MET A 61 -13.58 -1.94 10.48
CA MET A 61 -12.64 -2.54 11.41
C MET A 61 -12.06 -3.87 10.94
N ASN A 62 -12.75 -4.54 10.02
CA ASN A 62 -12.31 -5.77 9.36
C ASN A 62 -11.45 -5.51 8.12
N SER A 63 -10.87 -4.31 7.97
CA SER A 63 -10.07 -3.86 6.83
C SER A 63 -10.80 -3.71 5.49
N ASP A 64 -12.13 -3.82 5.49
CA ASP A 64 -12.94 -3.50 4.32
C ASP A 64 -13.06 -1.98 4.13
N GLY A 65 -13.28 -1.58 2.88
CA GLY A 65 -13.53 -0.21 2.48
C GLY A 65 -14.65 -0.15 1.45
N VAL A 66 -15.37 0.97 1.42
CA VAL A 66 -16.34 1.25 0.35
C VAL A 66 -16.30 2.73 0.01
N THR A 67 -16.11 3.03 -1.28
CA THR A 67 -16.26 4.35 -1.86
C THR A 67 -17.62 4.49 -2.54
N TYR A 68 -18.43 5.44 -2.05
CA TYR A 68 -19.71 5.80 -2.65
C TYR A 68 -19.56 7.08 -3.49
N GLY A 69 -20.07 7.02 -4.70
CA GLY A 69 -20.05 8.14 -5.65
C GLY A 69 -21.09 7.96 -6.74
N THR A 70 -21.24 9.00 -7.56
CA THR A 70 -22.15 8.99 -8.70
C THR A 70 -21.52 8.27 -9.88
N GLU A 71 -22.30 7.51 -10.64
CA GLU A 71 -21.86 6.98 -11.92
C GLU A 71 -21.52 8.11 -12.90
N SER A 72 -20.50 7.88 -13.74
CA SER A 72 -20.09 8.79 -14.80
C SER A 72 -20.20 8.07 -16.17
N THR A 73 -19.42 8.51 -17.15
CA THR A 73 -19.28 7.84 -18.45
C THR A 73 -18.67 6.45 -18.29
N TRP A 74 -18.98 5.55 -19.21
CA TRP A 74 -18.51 4.16 -19.21
C TRP A 74 -17.00 4.03 -19.00
N ILE A 75 -16.19 4.86 -19.69
CA ILE A 75 -14.73 4.80 -19.58
C ILE A 75 -14.24 5.24 -18.20
N ILE A 76 -14.87 6.24 -17.59
CA ILE A 76 -14.51 6.69 -16.25
C ILE A 76 -14.88 5.63 -15.23
N ASN A 77 -16.07 5.02 -15.32
CA ASN A 77 -16.46 3.93 -14.43
C ASN A 77 -15.53 2.71 -14.54
N LEU A 78 -15.06 2.40 -15.76
CA LEU A 78 -14.10 1.34 -16.01
C LEU A 78 -12.74 1.65 -15.37
N LEU A 79 -12.22 2.87 -15.57
CA LEU A 79 -10.96 3.28 -14.96
C LEU A 79 -11.07 3.36 -13.44
N THR A 80 -12.17 3.89 -12.91
CA THR A 80 -12.45 3.96 -11.47
C THR A 80 -12.42 2.57 -10.86
N SER A 81 -13.14 1.60 -11.44
CA SER A 81 -13.18 0.22 -10.91
C SER A 81 -11.80 -0.45 -10.91
N ALA A 82 -10.91 -0.09 -11.85
CA ALA A 82 -9.54 -0.61 -11.86
C ALA A 82 -8.57 0.14 -10.93
N ALA A 83 -8.90 1.38 -10.55
CA ALA A 83 -7.96 2.31 -9.94
C ALA A 83 -7.46 1.90 -8.56
N GLY A 84 -8.31 1.27 -7.74
CA GLY A 84 -7.96 0.89 -6.37
C GLY A 84 -6.77 -0.06 -6.32
N TYR A 85 -6.87 -1.23 -6.97
CA TYR A 85 -5.77 -2.21 -7.04
C TYR A 85 -4.52 -1.65 -7.70
N ILE A 86 -4.70 -0.83 -8.74
CA ILE A 86 -3.58 -0.22 -9.45
C ILE A 86 -2.81 0.73 -8.53
N LEU A 87 -3.51 1.63 -7.83
CA LEU A 87 -2.90 2.60 -6.94
C LEU A 87 -2.24 1.93 -5.73
N SER A 88 -2.89 0.93 -5.12
CA SER A 88 -2.34 0.16 -4.00
C SER A 88 -0.98 -0.47 -4.34
N SER A 89 -0.91 -1.21 -5.46
CA SER A 89 0.34 -1.82 -5.93
C SER A 89 1.40 -0.78 -6.33
N PHE A 90 0.98 0.34 -6.92
CA PHE A 90 1.88 1.44 -7.28
C PHE A 90 2.49 2.10 -6.03
N ILE A 91 1.69 2.38 -4.99
CA ILE A 91 2.19 2.98 -3.74
C ILE A 91 3.10 2.00 -3.00
N ALA A 92 2.80 0.70 -3.02
CA ALA A 92 3.73 -0.32 -2.51
C ALA A 92 5.09 -0.23 -3.24
N PHE A 93 5.12 -0.21 -4.56
CA PHE A 93 6.37 -0.01 -5.33
C PHE A 93 7.06 1.33 -4.99
N LEU A 94 6.29 2.43 -4.96
CA LEU A 94 6.80 3.78 -4.71
C LEU A 94 7.45 3.88 -3.32
N SER A 95 6.87 3.23 -2.32
CA SER A 95 7.39 3.21 -0.95
C SER A 95 8.83 2.64 -0.89
N PHE A 96 9.07 1.48 -1.50
CA PHE A 96 10.41 0.88 -1.58
C PHE A 96 11.37 1.73 -2.43
N TRP A 97 10.87 2.39 -3.48
CA TRP A 97 11.67 3.29 -4.28
C TRP A 97 12.14 4.51 -3.48
N LEU A 98 11.27 5.13 -2.68
CA LEU A 98 11.59 6.25 -1.79
C LEU A 98 12.54 5.83 -0.67
N ILE A 99 12.31 4.66 -0.05
CA ILE A 99 13.17 4.09 0.99
C ILE A 99 14.60 3.87 0.45
N LYS A 100 14.75 3.30 -0.75
CA LYS A 100 16.07 3.12 -1.38
C LYS A 100 16.79 4.44 -1.62
N ARG A 101 16.05 5.52 -1.91
CA ARG A 101 16.57 6.88 -2.06
C ARG A 101 16.77 7.61 -0.72
N LYS A 102 16.58 6.94 0.42
CA LYS A 102 16.61 7.51 1.77
C LYS A 102 15.61 8.68 1.96
N LYS A 103 14.53 8.72 1.17
CA LYS A 103 13.47 9.76 1.20
C LYS A 103 12.32 9.34 2.11
N TYR A 104 12.63 9.04 3.37
CA TYR A 104 11.66 8.52 4.35
C TYR A 104 10.56 9.52 4.70
N THR A 105 10.94 10.79 4.93
CA THR A 105 9.99 11.87 5.26
C THR A 105 8.96 12.05 4.15
N ILE A 106 9.39 12.10 2.89
CA ILE A 106 8.50 12.22 1.72
C ILE A 106 7.51 11.06 1.67
N PHE A 107 7.94 9.84 2.00
CA PHE A 107 7.02 8.69 2.04
C PHE A 107 5.95 8.87 3.13
N ILE A 108 6.33 9.31 4.33
CA ILE A 108 5.37 9.62 5.40
C ILE A 108 4.44 10.77 5.00
N ASP A 109 4.97 11.82 4.35
CA ASP A 109 4.18 12.96 3.88
C ASP A 109 3.14 12.54 2.84
N ILE A 110 3.46 11.60 1.94
CA ILE A 110 2.49 11.04 0.99
C ILE A 110 1.35 10.32 1.74
N LEU A 111 1.68 9.46 2.71
CA LEU A 111 0.67 8.75 3.50
C LEU A 111 -0.19 9.71 4.34
N LEU A 112 0.42 10.73 4.93
CA LEU A 112 -0.31 11.82 5.60
C LEU A 112 -1.21 12.59 4.62
N GLY A 113 -0.76 12.81 3.39
CA GLY A 113 -1.56 13.42 2.33
C GLY A 113 -2.84 12.62 2.07
N PHE A 114 -2.74 11.31 1.90
CA PHE A 114 -3.91 10.43 1.78
C PHE A 114 -4.83 10.56 3.00
N ILE A 115 -4.27 10.53 4.21
CA ILE A 115 -5.05 10.64 5.46
C ILE A 115 -5.80 11.98 5.51
N ILE A 116 -5.12 13.09 5.27
CA ILE A 116 -5.69 14.44 5.36
C ILE A 116 -6.75 14.66 4.29
N ILE A 117 -6.48 14.27 3.04
CA ILE A 117 -7.44 14.41 1.95
C ILE A 117 -8.72 13.63 2.27
N ASN A 118 -8.60 12.38 2.70
CA ASN A 118 -9.76 11.56 3.05
C ASN A 118 -10.50 12.10 4.27
N LEU A 119 -9.78 12.55 5.30
CA LEU A 119 -10.38 13.14 6.51
C LEU A 119 -11.19 14.40 6.17
N ILE A 120 -10.65 15.27 5.33
CA ILE A 120 -11.31 16.53 4.96
C ILE A 120 -12.46 16.29 3.99
N LEU A 121 -12.30 15.44 2.97
CA LEU A 121 -13.23 15.37 1.85
C LEU A 121 -14.28 14.26 1.97
N TRP A 122 -13.89 13.04 2.38
CA TRP A 122 -14.70 11.87 2.06
C TRP A 122 -15.07 10.97 3.24
N VAL A 123 -14.18 10.75 4.21
CA VAL A 123 -14.42 9.78 5.28
C VAL A 123 -15.28 10.41 6.37
N ARG A 124 -16.45 9.80 6.62
CA ARG A 124 -17.44 10.29 7.60
C ARG A 124 -17.89 9.24 8.61
N ASN A 125 -17.50 7.97 8.43
CA ASN A 125 -17.92 6.91 9.33
C ASN A 125 -17.05 6.88 10.61
N PRO A 126 -17.60 6.54 11.80
CA PRO A 126 -16.92 6.71 13.08
C PRO A 126 -15.56 6.00 13.16
N TYR A 127 -15.50 4.75 12.70
CA TYR A 127 -14.28 3.96 12.73
C TYR A 127 -13.21 4.53 11.78
N GLY A 128 -13.59 4.94 10.56
CA GLY A 128 -12.68 5.58 9.62
C GLY A 128 -12.09 6.88 10.16
N LEU A 129 -12.91 7.72 10.80
CA LEU A 129 -12.43 8.94 11.47
C LEU A 129 -11.44 8.63 12.59
N PHE A 130 -11.76 7.66 13.45
CA PHE A 130 -10.85 7.18 14.48
C PHE A 130 -9.52 6.70 13.89
N TRP A 131 -9.57 5.89 12.84
CA TRP A 131 -8.39 5.33 12.18
C TRP A 131 -7.52 6.43 11.56
N LEU A 132 -8.13 7.36 10.81
CA LEU A 132 -7.41 8.48 10.18
C LEU A 132 -6.74 9.39 11.21
N LEU A 133 -7.44 9.73 12.29
CA LEU A 133 -6.87 10.55 13.36
C LEU A 133 -5.75 9.83 14.09
N SER A 134 -5.92 8.54 14.42
CA SER A 134 -4.90 7.76 15.12
C SER A 134 -3.64 7.57 14.28
N PHE A 135 -3.74 7.11 13.03
CA PHE A 135 -2.59 7.00 12.12
C PHE A 135 -1.96 8.35 11.79
N GLY A 136 -2.78 9.39 11.58
CA GLY A 136 -2.31 10.75 11.31
C GLY A 136 -1.48 11.31 12.47
N LEU A 137 -1.96 11.17 13.71
CA LEU A 137 -1.23 11.59 14.90
C LEU A 137 0.05 10.78 15.12
N ILE A 138 0.04 9.47 14.82
CA ILE A 138 1.23 8.62 14.90
C ILE A 138 2.29 9.13 13.92
N PHE A 139 1.95 9.35 12.65
CA PHE A 139 2.88 9.85 11.64
C PHE A 139 3.39 11.25 11.96
N LEU A 140 2.51 12.17 12.38
CA LEU A 140 2.91 13.52 12.78
C LEU A 140 3.86 13.48 13.99
N SER A 141 3.59 12.62 14.97
CA SER A 141 4.46 12.44 16.14
C SER A 141 5.85 11.94 15.73
N PHE A 142 5.92 11.02 14.77
CA PHE A 142 7.20 10.55 14.23
C PHE A 142 7.94 11.61 13.43
N LEU A 143 7.25 12.47 12.69
CA LEU A 143 7.90 13.57 11.96
C LEU A 143 8.49 14.62 12.91
N ILE A 144 7.82 14.91 14.03
CA ILE A 144 8.27 15.94 14.98
C ILE A 144 9.34 15.41 15.94
N LYS A 145 9.14 14.20 16.48
CA LYS A 145 9.94 13.65 17.60
C LYS A 145 10.69 12.36 17.27
N GLY A 146 10.43 11.76 16.11
CA GLY A 146 10.99 10.46 15.75
C GLY A 146 12.49 10.52 15.47
N SER A 147 13.25 9.58 16.06
CA SER A 147 14.66 9.42 15.70
C SER A 147 14.79 8.93 14.24
N LYS A 148 15.90 9.27 13.58
CA LYS A 148 16.16 8.83 12.19
C LYS A 148 16.04 7.31 12.01
N ASN A 149 16.48 6.54 13.01
CA ASN A 149 16.41 5.08 12.96
C ASN A 149 14.97 4.57 13.10
N LEU A 150 14.17 5.20 13.98
CA LEU A 150 12.76 4.85 14.17
C LEU A 150 11.95 5.12 12.90
N ILE A 151 12.11 6.30 12.30
CA ILE A 151 11.45 6.67 11.03
C ILE A 151 11.81 5.67 9.92
N LYS A 152 13.09 5.31 9.79
CA LYS A 152 13.54 4.32 8.82
C LYS A 152 12.87 2.96 9.02
N ASN A 153 12.87 2.43 10.25
CA ASN A 153 12.29 1.13 10.56
C ASN A 153 10.77 1.13 10.36
N LEU A 154 10.09 2.20 10.76
CA LEU A 154 8.66 2.36 10.52
C LEU A 154 8.32 2.37 9.04
N CYS A 155 9.06 3.14 8.22
CA CYS A 155 8.88 3.15 6.78
C CYS A 155 9.05 1.76 6.16
N GLN A 156 10.07 1.01 6.61
CA GLN A 156 10.29 -0.37 6.16
C GLN A 156 9.14 -1.31 6.54
N LEU A 157 8.59 -1.17 7.75
CA LEU A 157 7.43 -1.92 8.19
C LEU A 157 6.20 -1.61 7.34
N ILE A 158 5.85 -0.32 7.20
CA ILE A 158 4.67 0.11 6.44
C ILE A 158 4.79 -0.28 4.97
N ALA A 159 5.95 -0.08 4.35
CA ALA A 159 6.20 -0.51 2.96
C ALA A 159 6.00 -2.03 2.79
N SER A 160 6.43 -2.81 3.79
CA SER A 160 6.25 -4.27 3.78
C SER A 160 4.78 -4.66 3.93
N VAL A 161 4.03 -4.01 4.82
CA VAL A 161 2.57 -4.18 4.94
C VAL A 161 1.87 -3.84 3.63
N LEU A 162 2.17 -2.69 3.01
CA LEU A 162 1.58 -2.28 1.73
C LEU A 162 1.85 -3.30 0.61
N LEU A 163 3.07 -3.84 0.53
CA LEU A 163 3.40 -4.86 -0.46
C LEU A 163 2.62 -6.15 -0.24
N ILE A 164 2.57 -6.63 1.00
CA ILE A 164 1.83 -7.85 1.36
C ILE A 164 0.34 -7.67 1.05
N GLU A 165 -0.26 -6.58 1.50
CA GLU A 165 -1.68 -6.32 1.29
C GLU A 165 -2.02 -6.12 -0.18
N SER A 166 -1.21 -5.37 -0.94
CA SER A 166 -1.47 -5.16 -2.38
C SER A 166 -1.52 -6.46 -3.19
N VAL A 167 -0.73 -7.47 -2.80
CA VAL A 167 -0.72 -8.78 -3.45
C VAL A 167 -1.80 -9.69 -2.87
N SER A 168 -1.99 -9.67 -1.54
CA SER A 168 -2.95 -10.54 -0.85
C SER A 168 -4.37 -10.20 -1.24
N THR A 169 -4.76 -8.92 -1.26
CA THR A 169 -6.12 -8.52 -1.66
C THR A 169 -6.39 -8.77 -3.14
N ALA A 170 -5.37 -8.66 -4.01
CA ALA A 170 -5.48 -9.01 -5.43
C ALA A 170 -5.57 -10.52 -5.65
N TYR A 171 -4.96 -11.32 -4.78
CA TYR A 171 -5.14 -12.77 -4.75
C TYR A 171 -6.53 -13.14 -4.25
N ASP A 172 -7.01 -12.51 -3.18
CA ASP A 172 -8.33 -12.76 -2.59
C ASP A 172 -9.44 -12.47 -3.61
N ILE A 173 -9.37 -11.35 -4.34
CA ILE A 173 -10.37 -11.03 -5.37
C ILE A 173 -10.34 -12.02 -6.53
N LEU A 174 -9.17 -12.55 -6.90
CA LEU A 174 -9.07 -13.63 -7.87
C LEU A 174 -9.77 -14.88 -7.35
N VAL A 175 -9.52 -15.30 -6.10
CA VAL A 175 -10.17 -16.47 -5.50
C VAL A 175 -11.70 -16.26 -5.42
N ILE A 176 -12.15 -15.10 -4.93
CA ILE A 176 -13.58 -14.74 -4.86
C ILE A 176 -14.21 -14.73 -6.25
N SER A 177 -13.49 -14.28 -7.28
CA SER A 177 -14.00 -14.29 -8.66
C SER A 177 -14.31 -15.70 -9.18
N PHE A 178 -13.64 -16.74 -8.67
CA PHE A 178 -13.96 -18.14 -9.00
C PHE A 178 -15.05 -18.72 -8.10
N LEU A 179 -15.04 -18.41 -6.80
CA LEU A 179 -15.97 -18.99 -5.83
C LEU A 179 -17.35 -18.31 -5.85
N GLN A 180 -17.37 -16.99 -5.95
CA GLN A 180 -18.56 -16.13 -5.88
C GLN A 180 -18.44 -14.95 -6.88
N PRO A 181 -18.54 -15.19 -8.19
CA PRO A 181 -18.25 -14.20 -9.22
C PRO A 181 -19.04 -12.88 -9.09
N HIS A 182 -20.28 -12.94 -8.61
CA HIS A 182 -21.13 -11.76 -8.42
C HIS A 182 -20.72 -10.87 -7.23
N SER A 183 -19.97 -11.44 -6.28
CA SER A 183 -19.50 -10.75 -5.07
C SER A 183 -18.03 -10.33 -5.18
N ALA A 184 -17.40 -10.50 -6.35
CA ALA A 184 -16.00 -10.20 -6.59
C ALA A 184 -15.71 -8.69 -6.78
N GLY A 185 -16.35 -7.83 -5.97
CA GLY A 185 -16.10 -6.39 -5.87
C GLY A 185 -15.82 -5.70 -7.22
N ASP A 186 -14.64 -5.08 -7.31
CA ASP A 186 -14.17 -4.36 -8.50
C ASP A 186 -14.11 -5.22 -9.76
N ALA A 187 -13.73 -6.50 -9.62
CA ALA A 187 -13.67 -7.43 -10.75
C ALA A 187 -15.08 -7.73 -11.30
N ALA A 188 -16.08 -7.83 -10.43
CA ALA A 188 -17.48 -7.95 -10.83
C ALA A 188 -17.99 -6.66 -11.49
N ASN A 189 -17.62 -5.48 -10.97
CA ASN A 189 -17.97 -4.19 -11.57
C ASN A 189 -17.39 -4.04 -12.98
N LEU A 190 -16.11 -4.37 -13.16
CA LEU A 190 -15.45 -4.37 -14.48
C LEU A 190 -16.08 -5.37 -15.45
N SER A 191 -16.46 -6.55 -14.97
CA SER A 191 -17.15 -7.54 -15.79
C SER A 191 -18.49 -7.04 -16.30
N LYS A 192 -19.29 -6.39 -15.44
CA LYS A 192 -20.57 -5.76 -15.83
C LYS A 192 -20.37 -4.68 -16.90
N LEU A 193 -19.30 -3.89 -16.78
CA LEU A 193 -18.99 -2.81 -17.73
C LEU A 193 -18.47 -3.34 -19.07
N THR A 194 -17.73 -4.44 -19.09
CA THR A 194 -17.07 -4.95 -20.31
C THR A 194 -17.86 -6.02 -21.05
N ILE A 195 -18.96 -6.52 -20.45
CA ILE A 195 -19.98 -7.46 -21.00
C ILE A 195 -19.43 -8.84 -21.40
N PHE A 196 -18.29 -8.91 -22.08
CA PHE A 196 -17.70 -10.13 -22.63
C PHE A 196 -16.61 -10.75 -21.74
N LEU A 197 -16.07 -9.99 -20.79
CA LEU A 197 -14.99 -10.46 -19.91
C LEU A 197 -15.57 -10.85 -18.54
N PRO A 198 -15.40 -12.09 -18.09
CA PRO A 198 -15.94 -12.53 -16.81
C PRO A 198 -15.04 -12.02 -15.65
N PRO A 199 -15.52 -11.98 -14.39
CA PRO A 199 -14.78 -11.40 -13.27
C PRO A 199 -13.39 -12.02 -13.05
N GLN A 200 -13.19 -13.27 -13.43
CA GLN A 200 -11.92 -14.00 -13.28
C GLN A 200 -10.80 -13.39 -14.13
N VAL A 201 -11.12 -12.85 -15.31
CA VAL A 201 -10.14 -12.16 -16.15
C VAL A 201 -9.65 -10.89 -15.45
N TRP A 202 -10.56 -10.17 -14.80
CA TRP A 202 -10.23 -8.95 -14.06
C TRP A 202 -9.51 -9.24 -12.74
N GLY A 203 -9.92 -10.27 -12.00
CA GLY A 203 -9.17 -10.74 -10.83
C GLY A 203 -7.75 -11.17 -11.21
N MET A 204 -7.57 -11.85 -12.34
CA MET A 204 -6.25 -12.26 -12.83
C MET A 204 -5.43 -11.05 -13.25
N PHE A 205 -6.05 -10.07 -13.90
CA PHE A 205 -5.42 -8.80 -14.24
C PHE A 205 -4.88 -8.09 -12.99
N PHE A 206 -5.67 -7.98 -11.92
CA PHE A 206 -5.23 -7.34 -10.67
C PHE A 206 -4.06 -8.09 -10.03
N LEU A 207 -4.12 -9.41 -9.95
CA LEU A 207 -3.00 -10.19 -9.40
C LEU A 207 -1.73 -10.05 -10.25
N LEU A 208 -1.84 -10.19 -11.57
CA LEU A 208 -0.70 -10.04 -12.48
C LEU A 208 -0.08 -8.65 -12.41
N GLN A 209 -0.92 -7.61 -12.29
CA GLN A 209 -0.47 -6.23 -12.15
C GLN A 209 0.25 -6.00 -10.80
N ALA A 210 -0.25 -6.54 -9.69
CA ALA A 210 0.42 -6.47 -8.40
C ALA A 210 1.79 -7.21 -8.43
N LEU A 211 1.82 -8.41 -9.02
CA LEU A 211 3.05 -9.18 -9.21
C LEU A 211 4.02 -8.48 -10.15
N PHE A 212 3.54 -7.76 -11.16
CA PHE A 212 4.38 -6.95 -12.03
C PHE A 212 5.09 -5.83 -11.25
N PHE A 213 4.40 -5.12 -10.35
CA PHE A 213 5.05 -4.12 -9.48
C PHE A 213 6.04 -4.74 -8.50
N CYS A 214 5.76 -5.95 -7.98
CA CYS A 214 6.73 -6.72 -7.19
C CYS A 214 7.97 -7.07 -8.02
N PHE A 215 7.78 -7.56 -9.24
CA PHE A 215 8.86 -7.90 -10.16
C PHE A 215 9.67 -6.66 -10.56
N LEU A 216 9.03 -5.53 -10.81
CA LEU A 216 9.71 -4.26 -11.06
C LEU A 216 10.56 -3.81 -9.86
N SER A 217 10.02 -3.96 -8.64
CA SER A 217 10.75 -3.67 -7.40
C SER A 217 12.00 -4.54 -7.28
N TYR A 218 11.86 -5.84 -7.56
CA TYR A 218 12.97 -6.78 -7.60
C TYR A 218 13.99 -6.43 -8.70
N LYS A 219 13.53 -6.15 -9.93
CA LYS A 219 14.38 -5.82 -11.08
C LYS A 219 15.24 -4.59 -10.79
N LYS A 220 14.66 -3.56 -10.19
CA LYS A 220 15.33 -2.33 -9.74
C LYS A 220 16.15 -2.49 -8.45
N GLY A 221 16.14 -3.68 -7.85
CA GLY A 221 16.84 -3.99 -6.60
C GLY A 221 16.39 -3.12 -5.44
N LEU A 222 15.09 -2.82 -5.35
CA LEU A 222 14.54 -1.94 -4.31
C LEU A 222 14.56 -2.59 -2.91
N PHE A 223 14.68 -3.91 -2.85
CA PHE A 223 14.71 -4.70 -1.61
C PHE A 223 16.11 -4.83 -0.98
N LYS A 224 17.14 -4.30 -1.64
CA LYS A 224 18.48 -4.17 -1.08
C LYS A 224 18.62 -2.82 -0.40
N PHE A 225 18.47 -2.82 0.91
CA PHE A 225 18.80 -1.67 1.74
C PHE A 225 20.31 -1.67 1.97
N SER A 226 20.98 -0.52 1.84
CA SER A 226 22.36 -0.44 2.29
C SER A 226 22.39 -0.70 3.80
N GLU A 227 23.09 -1.77 4.16
CA GLU A 227 23.61 -1.90 5.50
C GLU A 227 24.52 -0.70 5.75
N ILE A 228 24.45 -0.24 6.98
CA ILE A 228 24.93 1.04 7.42
C ILE A 228 26.45 1.09 7.17
N GLU A 229 26.97 2.24 6.73
CA GLU A 229 28.39 2.64 6.89
C GLU A 229 28.75 2.70 8.39
N ILE A 230 28.68 1.56 9.09
CA ILE A 230 29.24 1.43 10.45
C ILE A 230 30.74 1.12 10.35
N GLU A 231 31.18 0.52 9.24
CA GLU A 231 32.55 0.02 9.11
C GLU A 231 33.57 1.13 8.78
N THR A 232 33.16 2.22 8.12
CA THR A 232 34.09 3.29 7.72
C THR A 232 34.45 4.24 8.87
N ARG A 233 33.61 4.36 9.91
CA ARG A 233 33.89 5.29 11.02
C ARG A 233 34.79 4.69 12.11
N PHE A 234 34.70 3.37 12.34
CA PHE A 234 35.58 2.68 13.27
C PHE A 234 36.98 2.43 12.72
N GLN A 235 37.14 2.30 11.39
CA GLN A 235 38.48 2.20 10.80
C GLN A 235 39.22 3.54 10.80
N MET A 236 38.56 4.66 10.49
CA MET A 236 39.24 5.96 10.41
C MET A 236 39.72 6.50 11.77
N GLU A 237 39.01 6.25 12.87
CA GLU A 237 39.49 6.63 14.22
C GLU A 237 40.66 5.76 14.72
N SER A 238 40.83 4.55 14.18
CA SER A 238 41.94 3.65 14.55
C SER A 238 43.25 3.94 13.81
N THR A 239 43.19 4.66 12.68
CA THR A 239 44.34 5.02 11.84
C THR A 239 44.93 6.40 12.11
N GLU A 240 44.23 7.27 12.86
CA GLU A 240 44.74 8.63 13.19
C GLU A 240 45.42 8.72 14.57
N ARG A 241 45.74 7.58 15.21
CA ARG A 241 46.59 7.54 16.41
C ARG A 241 47.92 6.86 16.12
N TRP A 242 48.81 7.53 15.40
CA TRP A 242 50.26 7.30 15.43
C TRP A 242 50.99 8.62 15.22
#